data_AF-A0A0C4DPQ4-F1
#
_entry.id   AF-A0A0C4DPQ4-F1
#
_cell.length_a   1.000
_cell.length_b   1.000
_cell.length_c   1.000
_cell.angle_alpha   90.00
_cell.angle_beta   90.00
_cell.angle_gamma   90.00
#
_symmetry.space_group_name_H-M   'P 1'
#
loop_
_entity.id
_entity.type
_entity.pdbx_description
1 polymer ?
#
loop_
_entity_poly.entity_id
_entity_poly.type
_entity_poly.pdbx_seq_one_letter_code
_entity_poly.pdbx_strand_id
1 'polypeptide(L)'
;MSVITALGQIAVREDESRTRWLLLPTGTAANRAFLSRLAINDEERRLLAMPSRDIEVRMDGNLGRGEAAVMDMVARIVRRESYFRAVLIHSRGQPAASRCANRCASLNSVPRFLECVRIPGFQGGACSSCIWQSHGSRCAHTRLPPPADNDEDDDDDEDDEDDEDDDDDGSEDDRARVPVSRRIDNAGLAGSSPSRAITLF
;
A
#
# COMPACT_ATOMS: atom_id res chain seq x y z
N MET A 1 1.29 30.60 4.48
CA MET A 1 -0.06 30.07 4.19
C MET A 1 -0.13 28.65 4.75
N SER A 2 -0.76 28.48 5.92
CA SER A 2 -0.90 27.18 6.59
C SER A 2 -2.04 26.38 5.96
N VAL A 3 -1.70 25.27 5.31
CA VAL A 3 -2.65 24.31 4.72
C VAL A 3 -2.68 23.07 5.61
N ILE A 4 -3.10 23.21 6.87
CA ILE A 4 -3.25 22.08 7.80
C ILE A 4 -4.44 22.40 8.72
N THR A 5 -5.67 22.31 8.21
CA THR A 5 -6.87 22.50 9.07
C THR A 5 -8.03 21.61 8.64
N ALA A 6 -7.80 20.66 7.74
CA ALA A 6 -8.86 19.84 7.15
C ALA A 6 -8.77 18.35 7.51
N LEU A 7 -7.74 17.93 8.24
CA LEU A 7 -7.60 16.54 8.67
C LEU A 7 -8.16 16.43 10.09
N GLY A 8 -9.39 15.91 10.22
CA GLY A 8 -9.98 15.59 11.53
C GLY A 8 -9.03 14.74 12.40
N GLN A 9 -9.28 14.66 13.71
CA GLN A 9 -8.40 14.06 14.73
C GLN A 9 -7.62 12.81 14.25
N ILE A 10 -6.38 13.03 13.80
CA ILE A 10 -5.44 11.95 13.50
C ILE A 10 -4.86 11.45 14.82
N ALA A 11 -5.07 10.18 15.14
CA ALA A 11 -4.52 9.59 16.36
C ALA A 11 -3.34 8.67 16.04
N VAL A 12 -2.41 8.56 16.98
CA VAL A 12 -1.35 7.55 16.95
C VAL A 12 -1.59 6.58 18.08
N ARG A 13 -1.65 5.30 17.76
CA ARG A 13 -1.70 4.18 18.70
C ARG A 13 -0.39 3.42 18.65
N GLU A 14 0.12 3.00 19.80
CA GLU A 14 1.27 2.09 19.88
C GLU A 14 0.78 0.79 20.54
N ASP A 15 1.11 -0.35 19.93
CA ASP A 15 0.76 -1.66 20.49
C ASP A 15 1.88 -2.20 21.41
N GLU A 16 1.65 -3.37 22.00
CA GLU A 16 2.59 -4.02 22.92
C GLU A 16 3.94 -4.34 22.26
N SER A 17 3.97 -4.53 20.93
CA SER A 17 5.18 -4.75 20.16
C SER A 17 5.95 -3.46 19.84
N ARG A 18 5.50 -2.31 20.37
CA ARG A 18 5.96 -0.96 20.02
C ARG A 18 5.73 -0.61 18.55
N THR A 19 4.85 -1.34 17.87
CA THR A 19 4.45 -0.99 16.52
C THR A 19 3.48 0.17 16.62
N ARG A 20 3.75 1.21 15.82
CA ARG A 20 2.94 2.44 15.81
C ARG A 20 1.98 2.41 14.63
N TRP A 21 0.76 2.81 14.91
CA TRP A 21 -0.37 2.82 14.00
C TRP A 21 -0.94 4.22 13.93
N LEU A 22 -1.08 4.72 12.71
CA LEU A 22 -1.70 6.00 12.41
C LEU A 22 -3.18 5.75 12.09
N LEU A 23 -4.08 6.26 12.93
CA LEU A 23 -5.51 6.24 12.66
C LEU A 23 -5.86 7.41 11.73
N LEU A 24 -6.39 7.09 10.55
CA LEU A 24 -6.81 8.04 9.54
C LEU A 24 -8.35 8.06 9.45
N PRO A 25 -9.01 9.16 9.90
CA PRO A 25 -10.46 9.21 9.93
C PRO A 25 -11.08 9.54 8.55
N THR A 26 -10.88 8.65 7.59
CA THR A 26 -11.25 8.88 6.18
C THR A 26 -12.77 9.01 5.95
N GLY A 27 -13.59 8.60 6.93
CA GLY A 27 -15.04 8.71 6.89
C GLY A 27 -15.60 10.11 7.19
N THR A 28 -14.80 11.04 7.70
CA THR A 28 -15.29 12.39 8.05
C THR A 28 -15.54 13.24 6.80
N ALA A 29 -16.50 14.17 6.86
CA ALA A 29 -16.82 15.03 5.73
C ALA A 29 -15.62 15.89 5.28
N ALA A 30 -14.86 16.43 6.23
CA ALA A 30 -13.64 17.20 5.96
C ALA A 30 -12.57 16.35 5.25
N ASN A 31 -12.30 15.14 5.74
CA ASN A 31 -11.30 14.27 5.13
C ASN A 31 -11.73 13.77 3.76
N ARG A 32 -13.02 13.46 3.55
CA ARG A 32 -13.54 13.12 2.23
C ARG A 32 -13.36 14.28 1.24
N ALA A 33 -13.66 15.50 1.65
CA ALA A 33 -13.46 16.69 0.82
C ALA A 33 -11.98 16.90 0.48
N PHE A 34 -11.08 16.71 1.47
CA PHE A 34 -9.64 16.78 1.26
C PHE A 34 -9.15 15.71 0.27
N LEU A 35 -9.47 14.43 0.51
CA LEU A 35 -9.07 13.32 -0.37
C LEU A 35 -9.63 13.50 -1.79
N SER A 36 -10.81 14.11 -1.93
CA SER A 36 -11.39 14.41 -3.25
C SER A 36 -10.58 15.40 -4.08
N ARG A 37 -9.82 16.29 -3.43
CA ARG A 37 -8.89 17.20 -4.13
C ARG A 37 -7.61 16.52 -4.58
N LEU A 38 -7.28 15.35 -4.01
CA LEU A 38 -6.10 14.57 -4.37
C LEU A 38 -6.36 13.60 -5.53
N ALA A 39 -7.63 13.32 -5.84
CA ALA A 39 -7.97 12.41 -6.93
C ALA A 39 -7.64 13.00 -8.30
N ILE A 40 -6.87 12.25 -9.06
CA ILE A 40 -6.31 12.69 -10.34
C ILE A 40 -7.21 12.24 -11.50
N ASN A 41 -7.92 11.12 -11.34
CA ASN A 41 -8.78 10.56 -12.37
C ASN A 41 -10.22 10.28 -11.88
N ASP A 42 -11.12 9.98 -12.83
CA ASP A 42 -12.52 9.71 -12.54
C ASP A 42 -12.75 8.44 -11.75
N GLU A 43 -11.90 7.43 -11.91
CA GLU A 43 -12.00 6.17 -11.18
C GLU A 43 -11.81 6.41 -9.67
N GLU A 44 -10.77 7.17 -9.30
CA GLU A 44 -10.50 7.59 -7.93
C GLU A 44 -11.64 8.45 -7.37
N ARG A 45 -12.21 9.36 -8.17
CA ARG A 45 -13.38 10.18 -7.78
C ARG A 45 -14.61 9.32 -7.52
N ARG A 46 -14.87 8.30 -8.35
CA ARG A 46 -15.97 7.34 -8.13
C ARG A 46 -15.77 6.57 -6.83
N LEU A 47 -14.55 6.11 -6.57
CA LEU A 47 -14.24 5.45 -5.29
C LEU A 47 -14.49 6.40 -4.12
N LEU A 48 -14.10 7.66 -4.21
CA LEU A 48 -14.29 8.64 -3.14
C LEU A 48 -15.75 8.88 -2.77
N ALA A 49 -16.68 8.69 -3.70
CA ALA A 49 -18.12 8.74 -3.46
C ALA A 49 -18.66 7.53 -2.67
N MET A 50 -17.91 6.43 -2.61
CA MET A 50 -18.30 5.26 -1.81
C MET A 50 -18.20 5.53 -0.30
N PRO A 51 -18.99 4.82 0.53
CA PRO A 51 -18.81 4.82 1.98
C PRO A 51 -17.38 4.48 2.37
N SER A 52 -16.85 5.18 3.38
CA SER A 52 -15.47 5.06 3.84
C SER A 52 -15.47 4.69 5.32
N ARG A 53 -14.61 3.76 5.71
CA ARG A 53 -14.31 3.45 7.11
C ARG A 53 -12.97 4.03 7.51
N ASP A 54 -12.82 4.36 8.78
CA ASP A 54 -11.54 4.79 9.32
C ASP A 54 -10.54 3.63 9.24
N ILE A 55 -9.28 3.97 8.98
CA ILE A 55 -8.25 2.98 8.74
C ILE A 55 -7.04 3.22 9.63
N GLU A 56 -6.36 2.12 9.95
CA GLU A 56 -5.08 2.18 10.63
C GLU A 56 -3.96 1.86 9.66
N VAL A 57 -2.95 2.73 9.62
CA VAL A 57 -1.78 2.59 8.77
C VAL A 57 -0.55 2.47 9.66
N ARG A 58 0.17 1.36 9.54
CA ARG A 58 1.41 1.19 10.30
C ARG A 58 2.44 2.25 9.90
N MET A 59 3.04 2.89 10.89
CA MET A 59 4.15 3.81 10.69
C MET A 59 5.47 3.04 10.64
N ASP A 60 6.40 3.47 9.78
CA ASP A 60 7.76 2.91 9.76
C ASP A 60 8.48 3.15 11.09
N GLY A 61 9.22 2.14 11.57
CA GLY A 61 10.04 2.26 12.78
C GLY A 61 11.10 3.36 12.69
N ASN A 62 11.54 3.68 11.47
CA ASN A 62 12.55 4.71 11.18
C ASN A 62 11.99 6.13 11.20
N LEU A 63 10.67 6.31 11.18
CA LEU A 63 10.09 7.64 11.42
C LEU A 63 10.37 7.99 12.89
N GLY A 64 10.75 9.24 13.16
CA GLY A 64 10.90 9.72 14.55
C GLY A 64 9.61 9.58 15.38
N ARG A 65 9.59 10.06 16.62
CA ARG A 65 8.35 10.11 17.44
C ARG A 65 7.72 11.51 17.38
N GLY A 66 6.43 11.58 17.72
CA GLY A 66 5.69 12.83 17.80
C GLY A 66 5.12 13.33 16.48
N GLU A 67 4.73 14.60 16.47
CA GLU A 67 3.96 15.24 15.41
C GLU A 67 4.68 15.25 14.06
N ALA A 68 5.99 15.52 14.03
CA ALA A 68 6.77 15.54 12.80
C ALA A 68 6.71 14.20 12.04
N ALA A 69 6.67 13.08 12.76
CA ALA A 69 6.57 11.75 12.17
C ALA A 69 5.18 11.47 11.59
N VAL A 70 4.13 11.96 12.26
CA VAL A 70 2.76 11.92 11.75
C VAL A 70 2.66 12.73 10.46
N MET A 71 3.19 13.96 10.47
CA MET A 71 3.17 14.83 9.31
C MET A 71 4.00 14.26 8.15
N ASP A 72 5.15 13.65 8.38
CA ASP A 72 5.90 12.99 7.31
C ASP A 72 5.11 11.81 6.70
N MET A 73 4.41 11.03 7.53
CA MET A 73 3.57 9.93 7.05
C MET A 73 2.39 10.44 6.22
N VAL A 74 1.69 11.47 6.69
CA VAL A 74 0.61 12.13 5.93
C VAL A 74 1.14 12.71 4.62
N ALA A 75 2.29 13.39 4.66
CA ALA A 75 2.92 13.95 3.48
C ALA A 75 3.34 12.86 2.47
N ARG A 76 3.73 11.67 2.92
CA ARG A 76 3.98 10.52 2.02
C ARG A 76 2.70 10.04 1.35
N ILE A 77 1.60 9.94 2.10
CA ILE A 77 0.29 9.55 1.55
C ILE A 77 -0.16 10.53 0.47
N VAL A 78 0.00 11.83 0.72
CA VAL A 78 -0.40 12.89 -0.23
C VAL A 78 0.48 12.90 -1.48
N ARG A 79 1.79 12.67 -1.35
CA ARG A 79 2.75 12.81 -2.46
C ARG A 79 2.93 11.55 -3.30
N ARG A 80 2.62 10.36 -2.78
CA ARG A 80 2.80 9.09 -3.49
C ARG A 80 1.45 8.51 -3.88
N GLU A 81 1.20 8.47 -5.18
CA GLU A 81 -0.03 7.92 -5.76
C GLU A 81 -0.34 6.50 -5.27
N SER A 82 0.67 5.63 -5.18
CA SER A 82 0.50 4.26 -4.68
C SER A 82 0.02 4.21 -3.22
N TYR A 83 0.41 5.18 -2.39
CA TYR A 83 -0.03 5.26 -1.00
C TYR A 83 -1.45 5.79 -0.92
N PHE A 84 -1.76 6.84 -1.68
CA PHE A 84 -3.12 7.37 -1.79
C PHE A 84 -4.10 6.31 -2.26
N ARG A 85 -3.79 5.59 -3.35
CA ARG A 85 -4.62 4.48 -3.86
C ARG A 85 -4.79 3.35 -2.85
N ALA A 86 -3.72 2.99 -2.13
CA ALA A 86 -3.81 1.99 -1.08
C ALA A 86 -4.76 2.43 0.06
N VAL A 87 -4.74 3.71 0.44
CA VAL A 87 -5.67 4.30 1.41
C VAL A 87 -7.12 4.25 0.88
N LEU A 88 -7.35 4.60 -0.39
CA LEU A 88 -8.68 4.48 -1.01
C LEU A 88 -9.19 3.02 -0.98
N ILE A 89 -8.36 2.07 -1.40
CA ILE A 89 -8.71 0.64 -1.41
C ILE A 89 -9.04 0.16 0.01
N HIS A 90 -8.20 0.48 1.00
CA HIS A 90 -8.38 -0.05 2.34
C HIS A 90 -9.62 0.52 3.04
N SER A 91 -9.89 1.81 2.82
CA SER A 91 -11.00 2.53 3.44
C SER A 91 -12.36 2.23 2.81
N ARG A 92 -12.43 1.74 1.57
CA ARG A 92 -13.70 1.53 0.83
C ARG A 92 -13.92 0.10 0.35
N GLY A 93 -12.84 -0.68 0.29
CA GLY A 93 -12.89 -2.05 -0.18
C GLY A 93 -13.39 -3.03 0.86
N GLN A 94 -13.44 -4.28 0.42
CA GLN A 94 -13.87 -5.41 1.23
C GLN A 94 -12.66 -6.29 1.57
N PRO A 95 -12.64 -6.92 2.76
CA PRO A 95 -11.67 -7.96 3.06
C PRO A 95 -11.72 -9.05 1.99
N ALA A 96 -10.55 -9.42 1.46
CA ALA A 96 -10.43 -10.55 0.54
C ALA A 96 -10.74 -11.87 1.29
N ALA A 97 -11.38 -12.81 0.60
CA ALA A 97 -11.69 -14.14 1.16
C ALA A 97 -10.45 -14.90 1.63
N SER A 98 -9.30 -14.63 1.01
CA SER A 98 -8.00 -15.18 1.39
C SER A 98 -6.94 -14.09 1.38
N ARG A 99 -5.83 -14.31 2.11
CA ARG A 99 -4.68 -13.42 2.07
C ARG A 99 -3.95 -13.59 0.74
N CYS A 100 -3.47 -12.49 0.17
CA CYS A 100 -2.62 -12.55 -1.02
C CYS A 100 -1.31 -13.31 -0.72
N ALA A 101 -0.81 -14.11 -1.68
CA ALA A 101 0.48 -14.79 -1.54
C ALA A 101 1.66 -13.81 -1.37
N ASN A 102 1.52 -12.57 -1.86
CA ASN A 102 2.53 -11.53 -1.78
C ASN A 102 2.54 -10.76 -0.46
N ARG A 103 2.57 -11.48 0.65
CA ARG A 103 3.01 -10.93 1.94
C ARG A 103 2.14 -9.79 2.48
N CYS A 104 0.85 -9.75 2.11
CA CYS A 104 -0.18 -8.98 2.81
C CYS A 104 -0.25 -9.31 4.31
N ALA A 105 0.33 -10.45 4.70
CA ALA A 105 0.68 -10.83 6.06
C ALA A 105 1.96 -11.69 6.04
N SER A 106 3.11 -11.12 5.64
CA SER A 106 4.38 -11.83 5.75
C SER A 106 4.64 -12.20 7.22
N LEU A 107 4.96 -13.47 7.48
CA LEU A 107 5.36 -13.96 8.81
C LEU A 107 6.59 -13.21 9.37
N ASN A 108 7.40 -12.62 8.49
CA ASN A 108 8.67 -11.97 8.84
C ASN A 108 8.58 -10.43 8.83
N SER A 109 7.42 -9.87 8.50
CA SER A 109 7.22 -8.42 8.55
C SER A 109 5.76 -8.10 8.83
N VAL A 110 5.53 -7.34 9.91
CA VAL A 110 4.19 -6.81 10.21
C VAL A 110 3.69 -6.07 8.96
N PRO A 111 2.47 -6.32 8.47
CA PRO A 111 1.98 -5.69 7.24
C PRO A 111 1.71 -4.20 7.44
N ARG A 112 1.56 -3.45 6.34
CA ARG A 112 1.24 -2.00 6.42
C ARG A 112 -0.18 -1.76 6.93
N PHE A 113 -1.09 -2.63 6.53
CA PHE A 113 -2.47 -2.67 6.97
C PHE A 113 -2.74 -4.01 7.68
N LEU A 114 -3.67 -4.03 8.64
CA LEU A 114 -4.01 -5.24 9.38
C LEU A 114 -4.74 -6.28 8.54
N GLU A 115 -5.51 -5.82 7.54
CA GLU A 115 -6.35 -6.67 6.68
C GLU A 115 -5.91 -6.64 5.22
N CYS A 116 -6.15 -7.74 4.50
CA CYS A 116 -5.99 -7.81 3.05
C CYS A 116 -7.27 -7.31 2.38
N VAL A 117 -7.37 -6.00 2.13
CA VAL A 117 -8.58 -5.37 1.58
C VAL A 117 -8.40 -5.09 0.09
N ARG A 118 -9.44 -5.33 -0.72
CA ARG A 118 -9.44 -5.11 -2.18
C ARG A 118 -10.75 -4.46 -2.64
N ILE A 119 -10.69 -3.84 -3.81
CA ILE A 119 -11.86 -3.37 -4.57
C ILE A 119 -11.81 -4.07 -5.93
N PRO A 120 -12.73 -5.02 -6.22
CA PRO A 120 -12.83 -5.61 -7.55
C PRO A 120 -12.98 -4.53 -8.64
N GLY A 121 -12.27 -4.67 -9.76
CA GLY A 121 -12.31 -3.73 -10.87
C GLY A 121 -11.39 -2.51 -10.73
N PHE A 122 -10.86 -2.19 -9.54
CA PHE A 122 -9.88 -1.12 -9.34
C PHE A 122 -8.46 -1.67 -9.24
N GLN A 123 -7.50 -1.10 -9.97
CA GLN A 123 -6.08 -1.54 -9.96
C GLN A 123 -5.92 -3.06 -10.18
N GLY A 124 -6.70 -3.62 -11.11
CA GLY A 124 -6.72 -5.06 -11.41
C GLY A 124 -7.24 -5.94 -10.26
N GLY A 125 -7.86 -5.38 -9.23
CA GLY A 125 -8.30 -6.12 -8.04
C GLY A 125 -7.18 -6.39 -7.02
N ALA A 126 -6.03 -5.73 -7.15
CA ALA A 126 -4.96 -5.80 -6.17
C ALA A 126 -5.42 -5.29 -4.79
N CYS A 127 -4.84 -5.85 -3.73
CA CYS A 127 -5.14 -5.38 -2.38
C CYS A 127 -4.33 -4.14 -1.98
N SER A 128 -4.80 -3.44 -0.95
CA SER A 128 -4.18 -2.20 -0.45
C SER A 128 -2.71 -2.37 -0.08
N SER A 129 -2.32 -3.49 0.55
CA SER A 129 -0.93 -3.75 0.96
C SER A 129 0.02 -3.91 -0.23
N CYS A 130 -0.39 -4.60 -1.30
CA CYS A 130 0.42 -4.73 -2.50
C CYS A 130 0.54 -3.39 -3.25
N ILE A 131 -0.57 -2.65 -3.33
CA ILE A 131 -0.58 -1.33 -3.96
C ILE A 131 0.30 -0.35 -3.20
N TRP A 132 0.30 -0.37 -1.86
CA TRP A 132 1.20 0.46 -1.05
C TRP A 132 2.68 0.25 -1.40
N GLN A 133 3.08 -0.98 -1.69
CA GLN A 133 4.46 -1.33 -2.07
C GLN A 133 4.75 -1.08 -3.55
N SER A 134 3.81 -0.50 -4.31
CA SER A 134 3.87 -0.41 -5.77
C SER A 134 4.04 -1.78 -6.46
N HIS A 135 3.52 -2.84 -5.83
CA HIS A 135 3.57 -4.22 -6.31
C HIS A 135 2.18 -4.74 -6.70
N GLY A 136 1.28 -3.85 -7.13
CA GLY A 136 -0.09 -4.18 -7.51
C GLY A 136 -0.16 -5.28 -8.57
N SER A 137 0.59 -5.14 -9.66
CA SER A 137 0.65 -6.12 -10.77
C SER A 137 1.11 -7.51 -10.35
N ARG A 138 1.88 -7.63 -9.26
CA ARG A 138 2.37 -8.91 -8.75
C ARG A 138 1.34 -9.58 -7.84
N CYS A 139 0.34 -8.84 -7.34
CA CYS A 139 -0.60 -9.31 -6.33
C CYS A 139 -1.29 -10.61 -6.77
N ALA A 140 -1.32 -11.64 -5.92
CA ALA A 140 -1.96 -12.91 -6.26
C ALA A 140 -3.47 -12.77 -6.59
N HIS A 141 -4.10 -11.68 -6.16
CA HIS A 141 -5.51 -11.40 -6.47
C HIS A 141 -5.76 -10.79 -7.85
N THR A 142 -4.74 -10.25 -8.52
CA THR A 142 -4.88 -9.70 -9.89
C THR A 142 -4.83 -10.77 -10.96
N ARG A 143 -4.30 -11.95 -10.62
CA ARG A 143 -4.43 -13.15 -11.44
C ARG A 143 -5.87 -13.62 -11.30
N LEU A 144 -6.76 -13.13 -12.17
CA LEU A 144 -7.98 -13.86 -12.42
C LEU A 144 -7.56 -15.29 -12.80
N PRO A 145 -8.29 -16.34 -12.36
CA PRO A 145 -8.18 -17.60 -13.06
C PRO A 145 -8.38 -17.31 -14.55
N PRO A 146 -7.63 -17.95 -15.47
CA PRO A 146 -7.92 -17.82 -16.89
C PRO A 146 -9.44 -18.02 -17.07
N PRO A 147 -10.09 -17.26 -17.98
CA PRO A 147 -11.47 -17.59 -18.34
C PRO A 147 -11.49 -19.10 -18.57
N ALA A 148 -12.49 -19.81 -18.02
CA ALA A 148 -12.59 -21.23 -18.28
C ALA A 148 -12.57 -21.38 -19.80
N ASP A 149 -11.46 -21.91 -20.30
CA ASP A 149 -11.24 -22.07 -21.72
C ASP A 149 -12.39 -22.97 -22.17
N ASN A 150 -13.36 -22.37 -22.87
CA ASN A 150 -14.25 -23.16 -23.70
C ASN A 150 -13.35 -23.54 -24.86
N ASP A 151 -12.70 -24.70 -24.70
CA ASP A 151 -12.00 -25.44 -25.73
C ASP A 151 -13.02 -25.81 -26.83
N GLU A 152 -13.46 -24.81 -27.60
CA GLU A 152 -14.06 -25.00 -28.91
C GLU A 152 -12.93 -24.74 -29.91
N ASP A 153 -12.26 -25.86 -30.21
CA ASP A 153 -11.42 -26.15 -31.36
C ASP A 153 -11.65 -25.22 -32.57
N ASP A 154 -10.57 -24.65 -33.08
CA ASP A 154 -10.34 -24.56 -34.53
C ASP A 154 -8.82 -24.63 -34.73
N ASP A 155 -8.38 -25.88 -34.82
CA ASP A 155 -7.16 -26.28 -35.53
C ASP A 155 -7.20 -25.72 -36.98
N ASP A 156 -6.01 -25.61 -37.57
CA ASP A 156 -5.70 -25.31 -38.98
C ASP A 156 -5.19 -23.87 -39.23
N ASP A 157 -3.88 -23.67 -39.13
CA ASP A 157 -3.06 -23.86 -40.34
C ASP A 157 -1.56 -23.73 -40.01
N GLU A 158 -0.85 -24.72 -40.54
CA GLU A 158 0.59 -24.96 -40.49
C GLU A 158 1.39 -23.89 -41.25
N ASP A 159 2.69 -23.85 -40.94
CA ASP A 159 3.80 -23.39 -41.78
C ASP A 159 3.96 -21.89 -42.08
N ASP A 160 4.99 -21.29 -41.49
CA ASP A 160 6.17 -20.98 -42.30
C ASP A 160 7.41 -20.83 -41.40
N GLU A 161 8.40 -21.65 -41.74
CA GLU A 161 9.77 -21.67 -41.23
C GLU A 161 10.54 -20.40 -41.63
N ASP A 162 11.71 -20.24 -41.01
CA ASP A 162 12.82 -19.37 -41.43
C ASP A 162 12.72 -17.87 -41.11
N ASP A 163 13.44 -17.44 -40.07
CA ASP A 163 14.67 -16.70 -40.37
C ASP A 163 15.62 -16.66 -39.16
N GLU A 164 16.84 -17.03 -39.48
CA GLU A 164 18.03 -17.21 -38.68
C GLU A 164 18.61 -15.85 -38.20
N ASP A 165 19.49 -15.95 -37.21
CA ASP A 165 20.63 -15.06 -36.95
C ASP A 165 20.37 -13.60 -36.51
N ASP A 166 20.81 -13.27 -35.28
CA ASP A 166 22.14 -12.68 -35.12
C ASP A 166 22.44 -12.32 -33.65
N ASP A 167 23.68 -12.59 -33.30
CA ASP A 167 24.37 -12.35 -32.04
C ASP A 167 24.32 -10.89 -31.56
N ASP A 168 24.17 -10.66 -30.25
CA ASP A 168 24.81 -9.51 -29.59
C ASP A 168 25.24 -9.83 -28.15
N ASP A 169 26.50 -10.27 -28.08
CA ASP A 169 27.39 -10.28 -26.93
C ASP A 169 27.75 -8.84 -26.55
N GLY A 170 27.38 -8.38 -25.34
CA GLY A 170 27.66 -6.99 -25.00
C GLY A 170 27.47 -6.54 -23.57
N SER A 171 28.51 -6.79 -22.76
CA SER A 171 28.98 -5.98 -21.62
C SER A 171 28.41 -6.21 -20.21
N GLU A 172 29.29 -6.82 -19.42
CA GLU A 172 29.38 -6.81 -17.96
C GLU A 172 29.51 -5.37 -17.43
N ASP A 173 28.66 -4.96 -16.48
CA ASP A 173 28.87 -3.74 -15.70
C ASP A 173 28.95 -4.07 -14.20
N ASP A 174 30.21 -4.15 -13.78
CA ASP A 174 30.73 -4.50 -12.48
C ASP A 174 30.54 -3.33 -11.51
N ARG A 175 29.44 -3.34 -10.72
CA ARG A 175 29.22 -2.36 -9.65
C ARG A 175 29.31 -2.98 -8.26
N ALA A 176 30.55 -3.04 -7.80
CA ALA A 176 31.03 -2.86 -6.43
C ALA A 176 29.95 -2.80 -5.32
N ARG A 177 29.78 -3.94 -4.64
CA ARG A 177 29.08 -4.05 -3.35
C ARG A 177 29.91 -3.42 -2.23
N VAL A 178 29.40 -2.35 -1.65
CA VAL A 178 29.92 -1.76 -0.40
C VAL A 178 29.41 -2.57 0.81
N PRO A 179 30.27 -2.98 1.77
CA PRO A 179 29.81 -3.61 3.00
C PRO A 179 29.49 -2.54 4.06
N VAL A 180 28.26 -2.52 4.57
CA VAL A 180 27.91 -1.75 5.77
C VAL A 180 27.60 -2.72 6.91
N SER A 181 28.62 -2.96 7.72
CA SER A 181 28.49 -3.45 9.10
C SER A 181 28.05 -2.30 9.99
N ARG A 182 27.01 -2.51 10.82
CA ARG A 182 26.94 -1.98 12.19
C ARG A 182 25.86 -2.71 12.99
N ARG A 183 26.33 -3.49 13.98
CA ARG A 183 25.59 -3.89 15.18
C ARG A 183 25.20 -2.63 15.96
N ILE A 184 23.96 -2.59 16.43
CA ILE A 184 23.57 -1.77 17.58
C ILE A 184 22.72 -2.66 18.47
N ASP A 185 23.32 -3.07 19.57
CA ASP A 185 22.62 -3.60 20.73
C ASP A 185 21.83 -2.46 21.37
N ASN A 186 20.54 -2.66 21.64
CA ASN A 186 19.83 -1.77 22.56
C ASN A 186 18.85 -2.55 23.43
N ALA A 187 19.27 -2.68 24.69
CA ALA A 187 18.53 -3.26 25.78
C ALA A 187 17.33 -2.38 26.17
N GLY A 188 16.26 -3.06 26.62
CA GLY A 188 15.47 -2.73 27.79
C GLY A 188 14.85 -1.33 27.91
N LEU A 189 13.52 -1.30 28.09
CA LEU A 189 12.86 -0.66 29.24
C LEU A 189 11.34 -0.74 29.01
N ALA A 190 10.70 -1.64 29.74
CA ALA A 190 9.25 -1.79 29.79
C ALA A 190 8.62 -0.54 30.42
N GLY A 191 7.66 0.06 29.72
CA GLY A 191 6.88 1.17 30.20
C GLY A 191 5.51 1.12 29.52
N SER A 192 4.50 0.75 30.30
CA SER A 192 3.09 0.73 29.87
C SER A 192 2.70 2.15 29.43
N SER A 193 2.37 2.34 28.15
CA SER A 193 2.05 3.67 27.60
C SER A 193 0.55 3.84 27.35
N PRO A 194 -0.06 4.93 27.86
CA PRO A 194 -1.44 5.27 27.56
C PRO A 194 -1.56 5.79 26.12
N SER A 195 -2.66 5.42 25.45
CA SER A 195 -3.03 5.97 24.13
C SER A 195 -3.22 7.48 24.24
N ARG A 196 -2.40 8.28 23.54
CA ARG A 196 -2.53 9.74 23.48
C ARG A 196 -3.18 10.14 22.15
N ALA A 197 -4.40 10.65 22.21
CA ALA A 197 -5.02 11.33 21.08
C ALA A 197 -4.29 12.67 20.86
N ILE A 198 -3.72 12.87 19.67
CA ILE A 198 -3.17 14.16 19.27
C ILE A 198 -4.28 14.87 18.50
N THR A 199 -4.81 15.95 19.07
CA THR A 199 -5.75 16.83 18.34
C THR A 199 -4.90 17.82 17.55
N LEU A 200 -4.99 17.76 16.22
CA LEU A 200 -4.37 18.74 15.33
C LEU A 200 -5.27 19.97 15.31
N PHE A 201 -4.73 21.13 15.72
CA PHE A 201 -5.41 22.43 15.72
C PHE A 201 -5.08 23.22 14.45
#